data_AF-Q4KDT3-F1
#
_entry.id   AF-Q4KDT3-F1
#
_cell.length_a   1.000
_cell.length_b   1.000
_cell.length_c   1.000
_cell.angle_alpha   90.00
_cell.angle_beta   90.00
_cell.angle_gamma   90.00
#
_symmetry.space_group_name_H-M   'P 1'
#
loop_
_entity.id
_entity.type
_entity.pdbx_description
1 polymer ?
#
loop_
_entity_poly.entity_id
_entity_poly.type
_entity_poly.pdbx_seq_one_letter_code
_entity_poly.pdbx_strand_id
1 'polypeptide(L)'
;MAIISKWAKSIARVLESSFSVSSTIASHSGVLGDARESFIRDVLKRFLPSNISIGAGQIIDSEGSISKQIDLIIYRNDFPTLRTFGSADVYLIEGVIATVEVKSQLNEKSLFEALENGKSVRNLKPSVLRHSLDEYSARIYGRDYQNLTVSQMNSVMGLVLPPAYVYGYRGYPGSSLELLRNSLNAWHNIPDRAGELDVTLMPEVIATQGCVTLKNLNNHLALPRPGAADLEACRQSYNTAMSSSMSKQEFFGCFRESNAESFDYGIAIKAYETPLQYLISSLLEAVTSRIGYQQLGGTAIQYNLLKYHLTEEMEGGWSGAAINLTRVRDPKLDLAGKFGLWKAGA
;
A
#
# COMPACT_ATOMS: atom_id res chain seq x y z
N MET A 1 18.61 5.07 -17.02
CA MET A 1 18.55 3.60 -17.15
C MET A 1 17.78 3.05 -15.95
N ALA A 2 16.55 2.55 -16.16
CA ALA A 2 15.75 1.96 -15.08
C ALA A 2 16.04 0.47 -14.91
N ILE A 3 17.26 0.16 -14.46
CA ILE A 3 17.74 -1.23 -14.35
C ILE A 3 16.92 -2.06 -13.35
N ILE A 4 16.42 -1.46 -12.27
CA ILE A 4 15.57 -2.15 -11.29
C ILE A 4 14.25 -2.56 -11.94
N SER A 5 13.64 -1.67 -12.73
CA SER A 5 12.39 -1.98 -13.43
C SER A 5 12.57 -3.12 -14.45
N LYS A 6 13.64 -3.08 -15.26
CA LYS A 6 13.97 -4.17 -16.20
C LYS A 6 14.20 -5.50 -15.48
N TRP A 7 14.96 -5.47 -14.38
CA TRP A 7 15.23 -6.64 -13.56
C TRP A 7 13.95 -7.18 -12.90
N ALA A 8 13.12 -6.31 -12.31
CA ALA A 8 11.85 -6.67 -11.69
C ALA A 8 10.89 -7.31 -12.69
N LYS A 9 10.85 -6.80 -13.94
CA LYS A 9 10.09 -7.39 -15.04
C LYS A 9 10.57 -8.81 -15.39
N SER A 10 11.88 -9.03 -15.46
CA SER A 10 12.45 -10.37 -15.69
C SER A 10 12.14 -11.33 -14.54
N ILE A 11 12.26 -10.87 -13.30
CA ILE A 11 11.90 -11.65 -12.12
C ILE A 11 10.41 -12.00 -12.11
N ALA A 12 9.54 -11.06 -12.47
CA ALA A 12 8.10 -11.30 -12.57
C ALA A 12 7.79 -12.43 -13.56
N ARG A 13 8.42 -12.45 -14.74
CA ARG A 13 8.26 -13.52 -15.73
C ARG A 13 8.76 -14.87 -15.24
N VAL A 14 9.87 -14.90 -14.50
CA VAL A 14 10.37 -16.13 -13.86
C VAL A 14 9.36 -16.62 -12.82
N LEU A 15 8.77 -15.71 -12.05
CA LEU A 15 7.73 -16.03 -11.06
C LEU A 15 6.48 -16.65 -11.70
N GLU A 16 5.99 -16.05 -12.78
CA GLU A 16 4.86 -16.53 -13.57
C GLU A 16 5.12 -17.90 -14.22
N SER A 17 6.35 -18.12 -14.72
CA SER A 17 6.74 -19.39 -15.34
C SER A 17 6.81 -20.52 -14.31
N SER A 18 7.46 -20.28 -13.17
CA SER A 18 7.52 -21.26 -12.08
C SER A 18 6.15 -21.61 -11.54
N PHE A 19 5.26 -20.61 -11.42
CA PHE A 19 3.87 -20.83 -11.03
C PHE A 19 3.17 -21.80 -11.97
N SER A 20 3.36 -21.62 -13.29
CA SER A 20 2.74 -22.45 -14.31
C SER A 20 3.13 -23.92 -14.11
N VAL A 21 4.42 -24.18 -13.85
CA VAL A 21 4.95 -25.52 -13.55
C VAL A 21 4.34 -26.11 -12.26
N SER A 22 4.35 -25.36 -11.15
CA SER A 22 3.78 -25.85 -9.88
C SER A 22 2.29 -26.19 -10.01
N SER A 23 1.55 -25.41 -10.80
CA SER A 23 0.12 -25.63 -11.04
C SER A 23 -0.20 -26.87 -11.88
N THR A 24 0.78 -27.40 -12.63
CA THR A 24 0.63 -28.62 -13.42
C THR A 24 0.82 -29.89 -12.57
N ILE A 25 1.62 -29.81 -11.50
CA ILE A 25 2.13 -30.98 -10.77
C ILE A 25 1.35 -31.24 -9.48
N ALA A 26 0.85 -30.20 -8.81
CA ALA A 26 0.13 -30.33 -7.54
C ALA A 26 -1.37 -30.02 -7.71
N SER A 27 -2.22 -30.79 -7.04
CA SER A 27 -3.69 -30.67 -7.11
C SER A 27 -4.33 -30.14 -5.82
N HIS A 28 -3.59 -30.11 -4.69
CA HIS A 28 -4.10 -29.65 -3.39
C HIS A 28 -3.80 -28.16 -3.15
N SER A 29 -4.85 -27.38 -2.91
CA SER A 29 -4.79 -25.91 -2.78
C SER A 29 -3.83 -25.39 -1.71
N GLY A 30 -3.74 -26.05 -0.55
CA GLY A 30 -2.84 -25.67 0.54
C GLY A 30 -1.36 -25.81 0.18
N VAL A 31 -0.97 -26.97 -0.36
CA VAL A 31 0.41 -27.24 -0.80
C VAL A 31 0.86 -26.27 -1.90
N LEU A 32 -0.04 -25.87 -2.81
CA LEU A 32 0.29 -24.84 -3.78
C LEU A 32 0.49 -23.47 -3.13
N GLY A 33 -0.30 -23.11 -2.12
CA GLY A 33 -0.14 -21.88 -1.36
C GLY A 33 1.24 -21.78 -0.73
N ASP A 34 1.62 -22.80 0.05
CA ASP A 34 2.92 -22.84 0.75
C ASP A 34 4.11 -22.78 -0.22
N ALA A 35 4.04 -23.54 -1.33
CA ALA A 35 5.08 -23.54 -2.35
C ALA A 35 5.24 -22.16 -3.00
N ARG A 36 4.12 -21.45 -3.22
CA ARG A 36 4.08 -20.10 -3.81
C ARG A 36 4.67 -19.05 -2.88
N GLU A 37 4.29 -19.09 -1.61
CA GLU A 37 4.82 -18.18 -0.59
C GLU A 37 6.33 -18.40 -0.41
N SER A 38 6.76 -19.65 -0.34
CA SER A 38 8.19 -20.01 -0.26
C SER A 38 8.97 -19.47 -1.45
N PHE A 39 8.43 -19.61 -2.67
CA PHE A 39 9.13 -19.17 -3.87
C PHE A 39 9.23 -17.64 -3.99
N ILE A 40 8.14 -16.91 -3.71
CA ILE A 40 8.20 -15.43 -3.63
C ILE A 40 9.21 -15.03 -2.57
N ARG A 41 9.17 -15.65 -1.39
CA ARG A 41 10.10 -15.38 -0.30
C ARG A 41 11.55 -15.58 -0.74
N ASP A 42 11.86 -16.65 -1.45
CA ASP A 42 13.22 -16.94 -1.92
C ASP A 42 13.70 -15.95 -2.98
N VAL A 43 12.80 -15.50 -3.86
CA VAL A 43 13.11 -14.45 -4.83
C VAL A 43 13.32 -13.11 -4.13
N LEU A 44 12.43 -12.74 -3.21
CA LEU A 44 12.51 -11.50 -2.43
C LEU A 44 13.80 -11.45 -1.61
N LYS A 45 14.15 -12.55 -0.91
CA LYS A 45 15.38 -12.65 -0.10
C LYS A 45 16.67 -12.38 -0.87
N ARG A 46 16.74 -12.69 -2.17
CA ARG A 46 17.98 -12.55 -2.97
C ARG A 46 18.43 -11.11 -3.15
N PHE A 47 17.55 -10.14 -2.94
CA PHE A 47 17.87 -8.71 -3.14
C PHE A 47 17.69 -7.87 -1.87
N LEU A 48 17.15 -8.46 -0.81
CA LEU A 48 17.07 -7.80 0.48
C LEU A 48 18.47 -7.71 1.10
N PRO A 49 18.82 -6.57 1.72
CA PRO A 49 20.05 -6.46 2.51
C PRO A 49 20.08 -7.49 3.65
N SER A 50 21.28 -7.85 4.12
CA SER A 50 21.46 -8.91 5.11
C SER A 50 20.76 -8.65 6.45
N ASN A 51 20.48 -7.39 6.79
CA ASN A 51 19.75 -7.01 7.99
C ASN A 51 18.21 -7.04 7.81
N ILE A 52 17.72 -7.38 6.61
CA ILE A 52 16.29 -7.52 6.31
C ILE A 52 15.96 -8.98 6.04
N SER A 53 14.96 -9.48 6.75
CA SER A 53 14.49 -10.85 6.66
C SER A 53 13.02 -10.90 6.28
N ILE A 54 12.58 -12.08 5.83
CA ILE A 54 11.17 -12.35 5.51
C ILE A 54 10.66 -13.47 6.42
N GLY A 55 9.60 -13.16 7.15
CA GLY A 55 8.92 -14.01 8.12
C GLY A 55 7.47 -14.27 7.74
N ALA A 56 6.78 -15.08 8.54
CA ALA A 56 5.33 -15.24 8.54
C ALA A 56 4.85 -15.23 9.99
N GLY A 57 3.64 -14.74 10.25
CA GLY A 57 3.07 -14.75 11.60
C GLY A 57 2.21 -13.53 11.89
N GLN A 58 2.22 -13.06 13.13
CA GLN A 58 1.39 -11.94 13.58
C GLN A 58 2.24 -10.73 13.97
N ILE A 59 1.65 -9.54 13.88
CA ILE A 59 2.28 -8.28 14.27
C ILE A 59 1.56 -7.76 15.51
N ILE A 60 2.29 -7.32 16.52
CA ILE A 60 1.77 -6.76 17.77
C ILE A 60 2.27 -5.33 17.95
N ASP A 61 1.43 -4.50 18.58
CA ASP A 61 1.80 -3.15 19.01
C ASP A 61 1.99 -3.02 20.53
N SER A 62 2.42 -1.85 20.98
CA SER A 62 2.66 -1.58 22.41
C SER A 62 1.37 -1.50 23.25
N GLU A 63 0.20 -1.42 22.64
CA GLU A 63 -1.10 -1.39 23.34
C GLU A 63 -1.71 -2.79 23.47
N GLY A 64 -1.05 -3.82 22.93
CA GLY A 64 -1.51 -5.21 23.00
C GLY A 64 -2.45 -5.62 21.86
N SER A 65 -2.64 -4.77 20.85
CA SER A 65 -3.39 -5.14 19.65
C SER A 65 -2.56 -6.06 18.77
N ILE A 66 -3.21 -7.06 18.16
CA ILE A 66 -2.55 -8.08 17.34
C ILE A 66 -3.22 -8.12 15.96
N SER A 67 -2.40 -8.14 14.91
CA SER A 67 -2.88 -8.32 13.54
C SER A 67 -3.43 -9.72 13.29
N LYS A 68 -4.09 -9.89 12.15
CA LYS A 68 -4.30 -11.23 11.57
C LYS A 68 -2.95 -11.87 11.21
N GLN A 69 -2.97 -13.17 10.90
CA GLN A 69 -1.79 -13.85 10.37
C GLN A 69 -1.45 -13.29 8.99
N ILE A 70 -0.19 -12.92 8.80
CA ILE A 70 0.37 -12.33 7.60
C ILE A 70 1.33 -13.33 6.96
N ASP A 71 1.14 -13.58 5.67
CA ASP A 71 1.89 -14.57 4.89
C ASP A 71 3.38 -14.20 4.81
N LEU A 72 3.66 -12.95 4.42
CA LEU A 72 5.01 -12.42 4.28
C LEU A 72 5.15 -11.11 5.08
N ILE A 73 5.94 -11.17 6.14
CA ILE A 73 6.37 -10.00 6.92
C ILE A 73 7.81 -9.70 6.55
N ILE A 74 8.05 -8.51 6.00
CA ILE A 74 9.40 -8.03 5.70
C ILE A 74 9.83 -7.18 6.88
N TYR A 75 10.88 -7.60 7.58
CA TYR A 75 11.26 -7.01 8.86
C TYR A 75 12.77 -6.90 9.01
N ARG A 76 13.17 -6.05 9.94
CA ARG A 76 14.53 -5.85 10.41
C ARG A 76 14.96 -6.98 11.33
N ASN A 77 15.95 -7.79 10.93
CA ASN A 77 16.45 -8.90 11.76
C ASN A 77 17.46 -8.44 12.83
N ASP A 78 17.83 -7.16 12.82
CA ASP A 78 18.50 -6.44 13.91
C ASP A 78 17.51 -5.90 14.96
N PHE A 79 16.22 -6.24 14.83
CA PHE A 79 15.15 -5.89 15.78
C PHE A 79 14.58 -7.15 16.46
N PRO A 80 14.10 -7.07 17.72
CA PRO A 80 13.54 -8.23 18.41
C PRO A 80 12.36 -8.89 17.67
N THR A 81 12.43 -10.21 17.54
CA THR A 81 11.33 -11.07 17.08
C THR A 81 10.97 -12.04 18.19
N LEU A 82 9.69 -12.13 18.55
CA LEU A 82 9.20 -13.03 19.58
C LEU A 82 8.90 -14.38 18.92
N ARG A 83 9.91 -15.26 18.90
CA ARG A 83 9.78 -16.61 18.34
C ARG A 83 8.91 -17.46 19.25
N THR A 84 7.93 -18.13 18.67
CA THR A 84 7.12 -19.11 19.42
C THR A 84 7.71 -20.51 19.22
N PHE A 85 7.41 -21.43 20.14
CA PHE A 85 7.69 -22.86 19.93
C PHE A 85 6.70 -23.51 18.93
N GLY A 86 5.80 -22.72 18.32
CA GLY A 86 4.79 -23.15 17.36
C GLY A 86 5.10 -22.72 15.91
N SER A 87 4.08 -22.65 15.05
CA SER A 87 4.22 -22.43 13.61
C SER A 87 4.26 -20.97 13.15
N ALA A 88 4.02 -20.01 14.05
CA ALA A 88 3.96 -18.59 13.70
C ALA A 88 4.73 -17.73 14.72
N ASP A 89 5.58 -16.84 14.22
CA ASP A 89 6.31 -15.89 15.03
C ASP A 89 5.50 -14.62 15.27
N VAL A 90 5.84 -13.88 16.32
CA VAL A 90 5.25 -12.57 16.61
C VAL A 90 6.28 -11.47 16.41
N TYR A 91 5.90 -10.43 15.67
CA TYR A 91 6.75 -9.31 15.27
C TYR A 91 6.25 -8.03 15.93
N LEU A 92 7.17 -7.24 16.50
CA LEU A 92 6.86 -5.89 16.95
C LEU A 92 6.70 -4.97 15.73
N ILE A 93 5.62 -4.19 15.67
CA ILE A 93 5.32 -3.34 14.51
C ILE A 93 6.48 -2.39 14.13
N GLU A 94 7.26 -1.93 15.10
CA GLU A 94 8.41 -1.04 14.90
C GLU A 94 9.53 -1.69 14.09
N GLY A 95 9.64 -3.02 14.12
CA GLY A 95 10.61 -3.79 13.34
C GLY A 95 10.12 -4.14 11.93
N VAL A 96 8.84 -3.92 11.63
CA VAL A 96 8.22 -4.29 10.35
C VAL A 96 8.42 -3.18 9.31
N ILE A 97 8.90 -3.58 8.14
CA ILE A 97 9.14 -2.69 6.99
C ILE A 97 7.92 -2.68 6.07
N ALA A 98 7.37 -3.85 5.76
CA ALA A 98 6.24 -4.02 4.84
C ALA A 98 5.59 -5.38 5.05
N THR A 99 4.33 -5.52 4.62
CA THR A 99 3.61 -6.79 4.59
C THR A 99 3.16 -7.13 3.18
N VAL A 100 3.18 -8.41 2.82
CA VAL A 100 2.67 -8.90 1.53
C VAL A 100 1.71 -10.05 1.78
N GLU A 101 0.48 -9.90 1.31
CA GLU A 101 -0.52 -10.95 1.27
C GLU A 101 -0.46 -11.67 -0.09
N VAL A 102 -0.46 -12.99 -0.09
CA VAL A 102 -0.33 -13.80 -1.31
C VAL A 102 -1.58 -14.64 -1.51
N LYS A 103 -2.32 -14.37 -2.59
CA LYS A 103 -3.50 -15.14 -2.97
C LYS A 103 -3.27 -15.94 -4.25
N SER A 104 -3.64 -17.21 -4.20
CA SER A 104 -3.62 -18.12 -5.33
C SER A 104 -4.58 -17.69 -6.45
N GLN A 105 -5.78 -17.28 -6.06
CA GLN A 105 -6.84 -16.78 -6.92
C GLN A 105 -7.43 -15.56 -6.23
N LEU A 106 -7.31 -14.38 -6.84
CA LEU A 106 -7.85 -13.13 -6.34
C LEU A 106 -9.20 -12.85 -7.00
N ASN A 107 -10.27 -13.33 -6.38
CA ASN A 107 -11.64 -12.88 -6.63
C ASN A 107 -12.07 -11.85 -5.56
N GLU A 108 -13.26 -11.28 -5.70
CA GLU A 108 -13.78 -10.26 -4.77
C GLU A 108 -13.71 -10.68 -3.30
N LYS A 109 -14.15 -11.90 -2.96
CA LYS A 109 -14.10 -12.40 -1.59
C LYS A 109 -12.67 -12.43 -1.06
N SER A 110 -11.75 -13.06 -1.79
CA SER A 110 -10.34 -13.15 -1.39
C SER A 110 -9.61 -11.81 -1.43
N LEU A 111 -10.06 -10.87 -2.26
CA LEU A 111 -9.58 -9.49 -2.26
C LEU A 111 -9.99 -8.81 -0.95
N PHE A 112 -11.24 -8.94 -0.52
CA PHE A 112 -11.69 -8.35 0.74
C PHE A 112 -10.96 -8.97 1.93
N GLU A 113 -10.75 -10.29 1.93
CA GLU A 113 -9.92 -10.95 2.93
C GLU A 113 -8.49 -10.36 2.99
N ALA A 114 -7.85 -10.15 1.83
CA ALA A 114 -6.53 -9.54 1.75
C ALA A 114 -6.51 -8.08 2.25
N LEU A 115 -7.54 -7.29 1.89
CA LEU A 115 -7.68 -5.91 2.34
C LEU A 115 -7.91 -5.83 3.86
N GLU A 116 -8.71 -6.75 4.42
CA GLU A 116 -8.92 -6.85 5.87
C GLU A 116 -7.66 -7.32 6.63
N ASN A 117 -6.83 -8.18 6.01
CA ASN A 117 -5.52 -8.53 6.56
C ASN A 117 -4.60 -7.31 6.62
N GLY A 118 -4.49 -6.56 5.52
CA GLY A 118 -3.74 -5.30 5.48
C GLY A 118 -4.26 -4.28 6.51
N LYS A 119 -5.58 -4.07 6.57
CA LYS A 119 -6.25 -3.20 7.54
C LYS A 119 -5.90 -3.58 8.98
N SER A 120 -5.83 -4.87 9.32
CA SER A 120 -5.47 -5.31 10.67
C SER A 120 -4.08 -4.85 11.11
N VAL A 121 -3.14 -4.68 10.16
CA VAL A 121 -1.81 -4.11 10.43
C VAL A 121 -1.85 -2.59 10.48
N ARG A 122 -2.64 -1.96 9.60
CA ARG A 122 -2.78 -0.49 9.55
C ARG A 122 -3.47 0.10 10.78
N ASN A 123 -4.27 -0.71 11.49
CA ASN A 123 -4.94 -0.31 12.73
C ASN A 123 -4.06 -0.45 13.98
N LEU A 124 -2.87 -1.05 13.87
CA LEU A 124 -1.91 -1.13 14.97
C LEU A 124 -1.26 0.23 15.24
N LYS A 125 -0.74 0.41 16.45
CA LYS A 125 -0.18 1.69 16.91
C LYS A 125 1.31 1.59 17.25
N PRO A 126 2.20 1.97 16.31
CA PRO A 126 3.63 1.97 16.58
C PRO A 126 4.00 2.98 17.65
N SER A 127 4.87 2.57 18.57
CA SER A 127 5.42 3.44 19.61
C SER A 127 6.53 4.31 19.03
N VAL A 128 6.23 5.59 18.80
CA VAL A 128 7.17 6.56 18.23
C VAL A 128 7.43 7.67 19.23
N LEU A 129 8.71 8.02 19.41
CA LEU A 129 9.07 9.17 20.24
C LEU A 129 8.43 10.45 19.69
N ARG A 130 7.78 11.19 20.59
CA ARG A 130 7.09 12.44 20.27
C ARG A 130 7.98 13.43 19.52
N HIS A 131 9.21 13.60 20.00
CA HIS A 131 10.20 14.49 19.40
C HIS A 131 10.48 14.16 17.93
N SER A 132 10.57 12.88 17.57
CA SER A 132 10.80 12.45 16.18
C SER A 132 9.62 12.79 15.27
N LEU A 133 8.38 12.64 15.76
CA LEU A 133 7.18 13.04 15.02
C LEU A 133 7.12 14.55 14.82
N ASP A 134 7.50 15.33 15.85
CA ASP A 134 7.52 16.78 15.79
C ASP A 134 8.59 17.30 14.83
N GLU A 135 9.81 16.75 14.89
CA GLU A 135 10.88 17.11 13.96
C GLU A 135 10.48 16.84 12.50
N TYR A 136 9.88 15.67 12.24
CA TYR A 136 9.40 15.31 10.91
C TYR A 136 8.27 16.25 10.44
N SER A 137 7.28 16.48 11.29
CA SER A 137 6.12 17.33 10.99
C SER A 137 6.53 18.79 10.78
N ALA A 138 7.49 19.30 11.55
CA ALA A 138 8.04 20.63 11.40
C ALA A 138 8.74 20.81 10.05
N ARG A 139 9.51 19.81 9.59
CA ARG A 139 10.16 19.85 8.26
C ARG A 139 9.13 19.90 7.12
N ILE A 140 8.05 19.14 7.21
CA ILE A 140 7.08 18.99 6.10
C ILE A 140 5.98 20.04 6.15
N TYR A 141 5.45 20.38 7.32
CA TYR A 141 4.29 21.27 7.48
C TYR A 141 4.61 22.56 8.24
N GLY A 142 5.82 22.70 8.79
CA GLY A 142 6.21 23.89 9.57
C GLY A 142 5.56 23.95 10.95
N ARG A 143 5.02 22.84 11.45
CA ARG A 143 4.32 22.74 12.74
C ARG A 143 4.56 21.39 13.39
N ASP A 144 4.49 21.36 14.72
CA ASP A 144 4.53 20.14 15.51
C ASP A 144 3.32 19.24 15.21
N TYR A 145 3.47 17.93 15.42
CA TYR A 145 2.49 16.94 15.01
C TYR A 145 1.11 17.14 15.66
N GLN A 146 1.02 17.55 16.93
CA GLN A 146 -0.24 17.83 17.64
C GLN A 146 -1.02 19.01 17.06
N ASN A 147 -0.34 19.91 16.35
CA ASN A 147 -0.93 21.11 15.76
C ASN A 147 -1.29 20.92 14.27
N LEU A 148 -1.15 19.70 13.75
CA LEU A 148 -1.56 19.33 12.41
C LEU A 148 -3.08 19.11 12.33
N THR A 149 -3.63 19.25 11.12
CA THR A 149 -5.00 18.78 10.88
C THR A 149 -5.05 17.26 10.93
N VAL A 150 -6.23 16.67 11.16
CA VAL A 150 -6.42 15.21 11.18
C VAL A 150 -5.90 14.57 9.88
N SER A 151 -6.17 15.18 8.73
CA SER A 151 -5.67 14.71 7.43
C SER A 151 -4.14 14.70 7.35
N GLN A 152 -3.48 15.74 7.87
CA GLN A 152 -2.02 15.81 7.93
C GLN A 152 -1.44 14.79 8.92
N MET A 153 -2.05 14.60 10.09
CA MET A 153 -1.67 13.55 11.04
C MET A 153 -1.74 12.17 10.38
N ASN A 154 -2.85 11.86 9.73
CA ASN A 154 -3.05 10.59 9.01
C ASN A 154 -2.03 10.41 7.88
N SER A 155 -1.67 11.50 7.18
CA SER A 155 -0.62 11.50 6.15
C SER A 155 0.75 11.14 6.73
N VAL A 156 1.12 11.71 7.89
CA VAL A 156 2.37 11.36 8.60
C VAL A 156 2.34 9.91 9.07
N MET A 157 1.25 9.47 9.70
CA MET A 157 1.10 8.08 10.16
C MET A 157 1.16 7.09 9.01
N GLY A 158 0.69 7.48 7.83
CA GLY A 158 0.80 6.67 6.61
C GLY A 158 2.23 6.26 6.27
N LEU A 159 3.21 7.12 6.59
CA LEU A 159 4.63 6.84 6.42
C LEU A 159 5.27 6.07 7.56
N VAL A 160 4.74 6.20 8.78
CA VAL A 160 5.23 5.47 9.95
C VAL A 160 4.80 4.00 9.85
N LEU A 161 3.50 3.78 9.64
CA LEU A 161 2.90 2.45 9.54
C LEU A 161 3.46 1.68 8.34
N PRO A 162 3.74 0.37 8.46
CA PRO A 162 4.25 -0.41 7.34
C PRO A 162 3.23 -0.42 6.19
N PRO A 163 3.67 -0.22 4.93
CA PRO A 163 2.82 -0.43 3.77
C PRO A 163 2.44 -1.90 3.62
N ALA A 164 1.22 -2.13 3.14
CA ALA A 164 0.73 -3.44 2.77
C ALA A 164 0.74 -3.61 1.25
N TYR A 165 0.98 -4.83 0.80
CA TYR A 165 0.98 -5.23 -0.61
C TYR A 165 0.11 -6.47 -0.77
N VAL A 166 -0.53 -6.62 -1.93
CA VAL A 166 -1.32 -7.81 -2.25
C VAL A 166 -0.86 -8.36 -3.59
N TYR A 167 -0.58 -9.65 -3.64
CA TYR A 167 -0.26 -10.35 -4.88
C TYR A 167 -1.22 -11.50 -5.13
N GLY A 168 -1.93 -11.45 -6.26
CA GLY A 168 -2.81 -12.50 -6.73
C GLY A 168 -2.26 -13.18 -7.98
N TYR A 169 -1.85 -14.44 -7.91
CA TYR A 169 -1.31 -15.15 -9.09
C TYR A 169 -2.31 -15.24 -10.25
N ARG A 170 -3.55 -15.59 -9.93
CA ARG A 170 -4.71 -15.54 -10.82
C ARG A 170 -5.73 -14.58 -10.24
N GLY A 171 -6.74 -14.20 -11.02
CA GLY A 171 -7.79 -13.33 -10.50
C GLY A 171 -8.39 -12.47 -11.58
N TYR A 172 -8.06 -11.18 -11.54
CA TYR A 172 -8.54 -10.20 -12.51
C TYR A 172 -7.57 -10.14 -13.70
N PRO A 173 -7.92 -10.72 -14.87
CA PRO A 173 -7.20 -10.46 -16.11
C PRO A 173 -7.40 -9.01 -16.53
N GLY A 174 -6.60 -8.52 -17.48
CA GLY A 174 -6.70 -7.13 -17.98
C GLY A 174 -8.09 -6.77 -18.53
N SER A 175 -8.85 -7.75 -19.03
CA SER A 175 -10.24 -7.56 -19.49
C SER A 175 -11.25 -7.32 -18.35
N SER A 176 -10.88 -7.60 -17.10
CA SER A 176 -11.72 -7.49 -15.91
C SER A 176 -11.38 -6.28 -15.04
N LEU A 177 -10.78 -5.23 -15.64
CA LEU A 177 -10.37 -4.01 -14.94
C LEU A 177 -11.51 -3.34 -14.17
N GLU A 178 -12.68 -3.21 -14.80
CA GLU A 178 -13.86 -2.59 -14.18
C GLU A 178 -14.44 -3.44 -13.04
N LEU A 179 -14.34 -4.77 -13.13
CA LEU A 179 -14.73 -5.64 -12.02
C LEU A 179 -13.83 -5.44 -10.81
N LEU A 180 -12.51 -5.30 -11.02
CA LEU A 180 -11.58 -4.97 -9.93
C LEU A 180 -11.88 -3.59 -9.34
N ARG A 181 -12.14 -2.58 -10.17
CA ARG A 181 -12.54 -1.23 -9.72
C ARG A 181 -13.79 -1.29 -8.83
N ASN A 182 -14.82 -2.02 -9.26
CA ASN A 182 -16.06 -2.16 -8.53
C ASN A 182 -15.86 -2.84 -7.18
N SER A 183 -15.09 -3.94 -7.11
CA SER A 183 -14.78 -4.59 -5.84
C SER A 183 -13.98 -3.68 -4.90
N LEU A 184 -12.99 -2.92 -5.41
CA LEU A 184 -12.24 -1.97 -4.59
C LEU A 184 -13.13 -0.86 -4.02
N ASN A 185 -14.00 -0.27 -4.84
CA ASN A 185 -14.94 0.76 -4.39
C ASN A 185 -15.96 0.19 -3.40
N ALA A 186 -16.45 -1.03 -3.63
CA ALA A 186 -17.39 -1.71 -2.75
C ALA A 186 -16.79 -1.99 -1.38
N TRP A 187 -15.50 -2.34 -1.30
CA TRP A 187 -14.81 -2.46 -0.01
C TRP A 187 -14.54 -1.08 0.61
N HIS A 188 -14.01 -0.13 -0.16
CA HIS A 188 -13.60 1.20 0.32
C HIS A 188 -14.75 2.03 0.91
N ASN A 189 -15.92 1.94 0.28
CA ASN A 189 -17.04 2.85 0.56
C ASN A 189 -17.88 2.49 1.80
N ILE A 190 -17.51 1.47 2.58
CA ILE A 190 -18.32 0.99 3.72
C ILE A 190 -17.79 1.55 5.05
N PRO A 191 -18.37 2.63 5.60
CA PRO A 191 -17.89 3.20 6.86
C PRO A 191 -17.99 2.22 8.03
N ASP A 192 -17.11 2.38 9.03
CA ASP A 192 -17.01 1.61 10.28
C ASP A 192 -16.98 0.07 10.14
N ARG A 193 -16.68 -0.43 8.94
CA ARG A 193 -16.67 -1.87 8.67
C ARG A 193 -15.54 -2.26 7.73
N ALA A 194 -15.53 -1.75 6.51
CA ALA A 194 -14.57 -2.11 5.47
C ALA A 194 -14.08 -0.85 4.75
N GLY A 195 -12.77 -0.66 4.67
CA GLY A 195 -12.17 0.52 4.04
C GLY A 195 -12.44 1.89 4.67
N GLU A 196 -13.55 2.09 5.39
CA GLU A 196 -13.85 3.25 6.22
C GLU A 196 -13.74 4.60 5.49
N LEU A 197 -13.92 4.60 4.16
CA LEU A 197 -13.66 5.76 3.29
C LEU A 197 -12.22 6.29 3.41
N ASP A 198 -11.31 5.53 4.00
CA ASP A 198 -9.93 5.89 4.26
C ASP A 198 -8.95 5.12 3.37
N VAL A 199 -8.39 5.85 2.42
CA VAL A 199 -7.42 5.30 1.47
C VAL A 199 -6.09 4.92 2.15
N THR A 200 -5.84 5.35 3.39
CA THR A 200 -4.65 4.90 4.14
C THR A 200 -4.71 3.41 4.51
N LEU A 201 -5.89 2.81 4.57
CA LEU A 201 -6.08 1.38 4.84
C LEU A 201 -5.81 0.50 3.61
N MET A 202 -5.81 1.09 2.42
CA MET A 202 -5.58 0.36 1.18
C MET A 202 -4.09 0.01 0.98
N PRO A 203 -3.78 -1.12 0.33
CA PRO A 203 -2.43 -1.50 -0.03
C PRO A 203 -1.75 -0.45 -0.93
N GLU A 204 -0.42 -0.39 -0.88
CA GLU A 204 0.34 0.45 -1.82
C GLU A 204 0.28 -0.08 -3.25
N VAL A 205 0.33 -1.41 -3.39
CA VAL A 205 0.18 -2.08 -4.69
C VAL A 205 -0.68 -3.34 -4.51
N ILE A 206 -1.64 -3.51 -5.41
CA ILE A 206 -2.30 -4.79 -5.64
C ILE A 206 -1.91 -5.23 -7.05
N ALA A 207 -1.16 -6.31 -7.15
CA ALA A 207 -0.78 -6.93 -8.42
C ALA A 207 -1.56 -8.23 -8.59
N THR A 208 -2.29 -8.37 -9.70
CA THR A 208 -3.01 -9.61 -10.04
C THR A 208 -2.72 -10.05 -11.48
N GLN A 209 -3.49 -11.00 -12.02
CA GLN A 209 -3.19 -11.70 -13.28
C GLN A 209 -2.93 -10.77 -14.48
N GLY A 210 -3.68 -9.67 -14.60
CA GLY A 210 -3.47 -8.70 -15.68
C GLY A 210 -3.85 -7.28 -15.31
N CYS A 211 -4.00 -7.00 -14.01
CA CYS A 211 -4.33 -5.69 -13.48
C CYS A 211 -3.36 -5.33 -12.36
N VAL A 212 -3.10 -4.04 -12.23
CA VAL A 212 -2.32 -3.46 -11.14
C VAL A 212 -3.04 -2.25 -10.56
N THR A 213 -2.98 -2.10 -9.25
CA THR A 213 -3.34 -0.85 -8.57
C THR A 213 -2.11 -0.23 -7.93
N LEU A 214 -2.12 1.10 -7.81
CA LEU A 214 -1.15 1.88 -7.05
C LEU A 214 -1.89 2.88 -6.19
N LYS A 215 -1.38 3.17 -4.99
CA LYS A 215 -1.85 4.34 -4.25
C LYS A 215 -1.43 5.62 -4.95
N ASN A 216 -2.37 6.54 -5.17
CA ASN A 216 -2.19 7.77 -5.93
C ASN A 216 -2.44 9.01 -5.06
N LEU A 217 -1.62 9.17 -4.01
CA LEU A 217 -1.66 10.38 -3.21
C LEU A 217 -1.06 11.56 -3.99
N ASN A 218 -1.51 12.78 -3.65
CA ASN A 218 -1.16 14.03 -4.34
C ASN A 218 -1.54 14.07 -5.83
N ASN A 219 -2.33 13.11 -6.30
CA ASN A 219 -2.64 12.90 -7.71
C ASN A 219 -1.39 12.89 -8.60
N HIS A 220 -0.33 12.20 -8.17
CA HIS A 220 0.95 12.22 -8.87
C HIS A 220 0.90 11.57 -10.26
N LEU A 221 -0.08 10.69 -10.51
CA LEU A 221 -0.35 10.11 -11.82
C LEU A 221 -1.27 10.98 -12.70
N ALA A 222 -1.62 12.18 -12.25
CA ALA A 222 -2.43 13.15 -12.99
C ALA A 222 -3.76 12.57 -13.52
N LEU A 223 -4.46 11.81 -12.68
CA LEU A 223 -5.76 11.25 -13.01
C LEU A 223 -6.82 12.35 -13.12
N PRO A 224 -7.86 12.14 -13.96
CA PRO A 224 -9.03 12.99 -13.94
C PRO A 224 -9.71 12.93 -12.58
N ARG A 225 -10.41 14.03 -12.23
CA ARG A 225 -11.15 14.12 -10.97
C ARG A 225 -12.32 13.12 -10.95
N PRO A 226 -12.73 12.64 -9.75
CA PRO A 226 -13.87 11.74 -9.64
C PRO A 226 -15.16 12.29 -10.23
N GLY A 227 -15.87 11.44 -10.98
CA GLY A 227 -17.13 11.80 -11.60
C GLY A 227 -18.29 11.94 -10.60
N ALA A 228 -19.40 12.52 -11.05
CA ALA A 228 -20.60 12.69 -10.22
C ALA A 228 -21.19 11.34 -9.74
N ALA A 229 -21.05 10.28 -10.55
CA ALA A 229 -21.52 8.94 -10.21
C ALA A 229 -20.70 8.32 -9.06
N ASP A 230 -19.36 8.44 -9.09
CA ASP A 230 -18.51 7.89 -8.04
C ASP A 230 -18.72 8.59 -6.70
N LEU A 231 -18.85 9.93 -6.73
CA LEU A 231 -19.17 10.73 -5.56
C LEU A 231 -20.52 10.31 -4.97
N GLU A 232 -21.54 10.16 -5.82
CA GLU A 232 -22.86 9.73 -5.39
C GLU A 232 -22.83 8.31 -4.80
N ALA A 233 -22.04 7.39 -5.36
CA ALA A 233 -21.86 6.05 -4.82
C ALA A 233 -21.30 6.07 -3.39
N CYS A 234 -20.25 6.86 -3.12
CA CYS A 234 -19.71 7.01 -1.76
C CYS A 234 -20.78 7.50 -0.76
N ARG A 235 -21.55 8.52 -1.14
CA ARG A 235 -22.63 9.06 -0.30
C ARG A 235 -23.72 8.02 -0.04
N GLN A 236 -24.14 7.29 -1.07
CA GLN A 236 -25.16 6.25 -0.95
C GLN A 236 -24.70 5.12 -0.03
N SER A 237 -23.47 4.62 -0.22
CA SER A 237 -22.89 3.59 0.66
C SER A 237 -22.83 4.05 2.12
N TYR A 238 -22.44 5.30 2.37
CA TYR A 238 -22.44 5.86 3.72
C TYR A 238 -23.85 5.90 4.32
N ASN A 239 -24.83 6.46 3.59
CA ASN A 239 -26.20 6.56 4.05
C ASN A 239 -26.83 5.19 4.34
N THR A 240 -26.55 4.20 3.49
CA THR A 240 -27.02 2.82 3.72
C THR A 240 -26.35 2.20 4.95
N ALA A 241 -25.04 2.33 5.11
CA ALA A 241 -24.32 1.75 6.23
C ALA A 241 -24.69 2.40 7.58
N MET A 242 -24.86 3.71 7.60
CA MET A 242 -25.17 4.49 8.81
C MET A 242 -26.67 4.66 9.06
N SER A 243 -27.54 4.10 8.20
CA SER A 243 -28.99 4.32 8.24
C SER A 243 -29.36 5.82 8.28
N SER A 244 -28.65 6.64 7.51
CA SER A 244 -28.80 8.10 7.44
C SER A 244 -29.37 8.56 6.10
N SER A 245 -29.72 9.85 6.00
CA SER A 245 -30.31 10.47 4.79
C SER A 245 -29.61 11.78 4.38
N MET A 246 -28.29 11.86 4.59
CA MET A 246 -27.51 13.07 4.31
C MET A 246 -27.57 13.45 2.83
N SER A 247 -27.87 14.70 2.53
CA SER A 247 -27.75 15.30 1.21
C SER A 247 -26.29 15.33 0.72
N LYS A 248 -26.07 15.59 -0.57
CA LYS A 248 -24.71 15.75 -1.12
C LYS A 248 -23.93 16.85 -0.40
N GLN A 249 -24.59 17.97 -0.10
CA GLN A 249 -23.95 19.11 0.55
C GLN A 249 -23.54 18.77 1.99
N GLU A 250 -24.42 18.11 2.75
CA GLU A 250 -24.10 17.69 4.12
C GLU A 250 -22.96 16.67 4.15
N PHE A 251 -23.03 15.63 3.31
CA PHE A 251 -22.04 14.57 3.30
C PHE A 251 -20.65 15.07 2.89
N PHE A 252 -20.52 15.78 1.77
CA PHE A 252 -19.22 16.29 1.34
C PHE A 252 -18.73 17.47 2.19
N GLY A 253 -19.64 18.18 2.86
CA GLY A 253 -19.31 19.21 3.85
C GLY A 253 -18.51 18.65 5.03
N CYS A 254 -18.65 17.35 5.36
CA CYS A 254 -17.84 16.70 6.39
C CYS A 254 -16.36 16.55 6.02
N PHE A 255 -16.03 16.61 4.72
CA PHE A 255 -14.69 16.31 4.20
C PHE A 255 -14.01 17.51 3.53
N ARG A 256 -14.71 18.64 3.41
CA ARG A 256 -14.23 19.85 2.74
C ARG A 256 -14.15 21.01 3.72
N GLU A 257 -13.12 21.82 3.57
CA GLU A 257 -13.04 23.12 4.24
C GLU A 257 -13.80 24.19 3.45
N SER A 258 -13.93 24.01 2.11
CA SER A 258 -14.75 24.89 1.27
C SER A 258 -15.41 24.17 0.10
N ASN A 259 -16.52 24.71 -0.40
CA ASN A 259 -17.28 24.13 -1.51
C ASN A 259 -16.52 24.09 -2.85
N ALA A 260 -15.45 24.88 -3.00
CA ALA A 260 -14.61 24.91 -4.19
C ALA A 260 -13.64 23.72 -4.27
N GLU A 261 -13.47 22.96 -3.18
CA GLU A 261 -12.52 21.85 -3.14
C GLU A 261 -13.05 20.62 -3.88
N SER A 262 -12.20 20.06 -4.74
CA SER A 262 -12.44 18.79 -5.41
C SER A 262 -11.71 17.64 -4.71
N PHE A 263 -12.19 16.42 -4.91
CA PHE A 263 -11.50 15.20 -4.46
C PHE A 263 -10.60 14.63 -5.56
N ASP A 264 -9.71 13.74 -5.16
CA ASP A 264 -8.89 12.92 -6.05
C ASP A 264 -9.21 11.44 -5.82
N TYR A 265 -8.88 10.60 -6.80
CA TYR A 265 -8.83 9.16 -6.56
C TYR A 265 -7.56 8.83 -5.76
N GLY A 266 -7.74 8.14 -4.63
CA GLY A 266 -6.63 7.68 -3.81
C GLY A 266 -5.97 6.41 -4.34
N ILE A 267 -6.65 5.67 -5.23
CA ILE A 267 -6.08 4.51 -5.93
C ILE A 267 -6.11 4.76 -7.44
N ALA A 268 -4.99 4.51 -8.10
CA ALA A 268 -4.91 4.35 -9.54
C ALA A 268 -4.96 2.86 -9.90
N ILE A 269 -5.60 2.55 -11.02
CA ILE A 269 -5.75 1.18 -11.51
C ILE A 269 -5.55 1.12 -13.03
N LYS A 270 -4.87 0.08 -13.51
CA LYS A 270 -4.71 -0.18 -14.95
C LYS A 270 -4.57 -1.66 -15.28
N ALA A 271 -4.88 -2.01 -16.52
CA ALA A 271 -4.52 -3.29 -17.11
C ALA A 271 -3.02 -3.28 -17.47
N TYR A 272 -2.31 -4.35 -17.18
CA TYR A 272 -0.87 -4.46 -17.45
C TYR A 272 -0.43 -5.91 -17.55
N GLU A 273 0.50 -6.22 -18.44
CA GLU A 273 0.95 -7.60 -18.70
C GLU A 273 1.80 -8.19 -17.58
N THR A 274 2.63 -7.39 -16.90
CA THR A 274 3.49 -7.84 -15.80
C THR A 274 3.24 -7.07 -14.49
N PRO A 275 2.05 -7.14 -13.86
CA PRO A 275 1.68 -6.35 -12.68
C PRO A 275 2.64 -6.49 -11.50
N LEU A 276 3.22 -7.68 -11.32
CA LEU A 276 4.16 -7.98 -10.25
C LEU A 276 5.42 -7.11 -10.30
N GLN A 277 5.77 -6.59 -11.48
CA GLN A 277 6.85 -5.60 -11.63
C GLN A 277 6.62 -4.39 -10.72
N TYR A 278 5.39 -3.86 -10.62
CA TYR A 278 5.07 -2.70 -9.77
C TYR A 278 5.19 -3.02 -8.28
N LEU A 279 4.79 -4.22 -7.89
CA LEU A 279 4.85 -4.63 -6.49
C LEU A 279 6.31 -4.77 -6.05
N ILE A 280 7.13 -5.51 -6.79
CA ILE A 280 8.56 -5.64 -6.51
C ILE A 280 9.22 -4.27 -6.49
N SER A 281 8.82 -3.42 -7.43
CA SER A 281 9.31 -2.07 -7.59
C SER A 281 9.01 -1.22 -6.33
N SER A 282 7.74 -1.00 -6.02
CA SER A 282 7.33 -0.23 -4.85
C SER A 282 7.87 -0.83 -3.54
N LEU A 283 7.97 -2.16 -3.44
CA LEU A 283 8.51 -2.81 -2.26
C LEU A 283 10.01 -2.50 -2.07
N LEU A 284 10.80 -2.50 -3.13
CA LEU A 284 12.22 -2.09 -3.07
C LEU A 284 12.36 -0.64 -2.62
N GLU A 285 11.46 0.25 -3.07
CA GLU A 285 11.43 1.63 -2.60
C GLU A 285 11.06 1.73 -1.12
N ALA A 286 10.08 0.95 -0.66
CA ALA A 286 9.71 0.89 0.76
C ALA A 286 10.88 0.40 1.62
N VAL A 287 11.54 -0.67 1.21
CA VAL A 287 12.72 -1.22 1.89
C VAL A 287 13.83 -0.19 1.97
N THR A 288 14.20 0.42 0.84
CA THR A 288 15.31 1.38 0.79
C THR A 288 15.01 2.69 1.52
N SER A 289 13.76 3.15 1.55
CA SER A 289 13.37 4.33 2.31
C SER A 289 13.30 4.10 3.83
N ARG A 290 13.25 2.84 4.29
CA ARG A 290 13.13 2.48 5.71
C ARG A 290 14.39 1.90 6.35
N ILE A 291 15.38 1.46 5.56
CA ILE A 291 16.68 0.95 6.06
C ILE A 291 17.58 2.05 6.68
N GLY A 292 17.14 3.31 6.60
CA GLY A 292 17.90 4.45 7.11
C GLY A 292 18.89 4.98 6.06
N TYR A 293 19.35 6.20 6.29
CA TYR A 293 20.22 6.92 5.38
C TYR A 293 21.68 6.76 5.79
N GLN A 294 22.58 6.62 4.81
CA GLN A 294 23.99 6.88 5.09
C GLN A 294 24.14 8.30 5.60
N GLN A 295 25.09 8.55 6.49
CA GLN A 295 25.32 9.88 7.03
C GLN A 295 26.60 10.48 6.46
N LEU A 296 26.56 11.75 6.09
CA LEU A 296 27.74 12.59 5.89
C LEU A 296 27.98 13.37 7.19
N GLY A 297 28.86 12.88 8.05
CA GLY A 297 28.95 13.38 9.43
C GLY A 297 27.66 13.06 10.19
N GLY A 298 26.92 14.09 10.63
CA GLY A 298 25.60 13.94 11.28
C GLY A 298 24.40 14.12 10.34
N THR A 299 24.63 14.41 9.06
CA THR A 299 23.55 14.69 8.10
C THR A 299 23.17 13.44 7.32
N ALA A 300 21.89 13.07 7.37
CA ALA A 300 21.36 11.98 6.55
C ALA A 300 21.47 12.30 5.05
N ILE A 301 22.02 11.38 4.28
CA ILE A 301 22.10 11.39 2.81
C ILE A 301 20.95 10.57 2.24
N GLN A 302 20.03 11.23 1.57
CA GLN A 302 18.96 10.55 0.84
C GLN A 302 19.38 10.30 -0.61
N TYR A 303 19.45 9.03 -1.01
CA TYR A 303 19.69 8.66 -2.40
C TYR A 303 18.39 8.69 -3.19
N ASN A 304 18.42 9.32 -4.38
CA ASN A 304 17.30 9.28 -5.31
C ASN A 304 17.30 7.95 -6.08
N LEU A 305 16.58 6.97 -5.53
CA LEU A 305 16.45 5.64 -6.14
C LEU A 305 15.42 5.59 -7.27
N LEU A 306 14.56 6.60 -7.41
CA LEU A 306 13.56 6.69 -8.48
C LEU A 306 14.21 6.66 -9.88
N LYS A 307 15.44 7.18 -10.00
CA LYS A 307 16.24 7.11 -11.25
C LYS A 307 16.55 5.69 -11.72
N TYR A 308 16.48 4.71 -10.82
CA TYR A 308 16.69 3.29 -11.14
C TYR A 308 15.38 2.58 -11.49
N HIS A 309 14.24 3.24 -11.33
CA HIS A 309 12.93 2.62 -11.18
C HIS A 309 11.91 2.99 -12.24
N LEU A 310 11.81 4.26 -12.62
CA LEU A 310 10.78 4.71 -13.56
C LEU A 310 11.19 4.41 -15.00
N THR A 311 10.35 3.63 -15.68
CA THR A 311 10.38 3.44 -17.15
C THR A 311 9.16 4.10 -17.76
N GLU A 312 9.30 4.67 -18.97
CA GLU A 312 8.16 5.18 -19.77
C GLU A 312 7.04 4.12 -19.93
N GLU A 313 7.40 2.83 -19.99
CA GLU A 313 6.42 1.72 -20.03
C GLU A 313 5.49 1.64 -18.80
N MET A 314 5.87 2.30 -17.69
CA MET A 314 5.07 2.33 -16.48
C MET A 314 4.12 3.54 -16.42
N GLU A 315 4.25 4.46 -17.37
CA GLU A 315 3.45 5.67 -17.47
C GLU A 315 2.18 5.42 -18.30
N GLY A 316 1.16 6.26 -18.08
CA GLY A 316 -0.09 6.22 -18.84
C GLY A 316 -1.00 5.01 -18.57
N GLY A 317 -2.20 5.08 -19.17
CA GLY A 317 -3.24 4.04 -19.07
C GLY A 317 -3.90 3.90 -17.70
N TRP A 318 -3.68 4.86 -16.79
CA TRP A 318 -4.25 4.84 -15.46
C TRP A 318 -5.68 5.37 -15.44
N SER A 319 -6.47 4.81 -14.52
CA SER A 319 -7.83 5.24 -14.20
C SER A 319 -8.01 5.24 -12.69
N GLY A 320 -9.09 5.83 -12.18
CA GLY A 320 -9.27 6.07 -10.74
C GLY A 320 -10.20 5.08 -10.03
N ALA A 321 -9.80 4.63 -8.83
CA ALA A 321 -10.63 3.89 -7.90
C ALA A 321 -10.47 4.50 -6.50
N ALA A 322 -11.40 4.19 -5.58
CA ALA A 322 -11.40 4.60 -4.17
C ALA A 322 -11.12 6.11 -3.97
N ILE A 323 -12.18 6.91 -3.85
CA ILE A 323 -12.05 8.35 -3.68
C ILE A 323 -11.34 8.66 -2.34
N ASN A 324 -10.34 9.55 -2.40
CA ASN A 324 -9.66 10.06 -1.22
C ASN A 324 -10.47 11.21 -0.59
N LEU A 325 -11.52 10.86 0.14
CA LEU A 325 -12.37 11.83 0.84
C LEU A 325 -11.65 12.47 2.03
N THR A 326 -10.76 11.73 2.71
CA THR A 326 -9.99 12.21 3.88
C THR A 326 -8.83 13.14 3.50
N ARG A 327 -8.58 13.32 2.19
CA ARG A 327 -7.58 14.22 1.60
C ARG A 327 -6.15 13.97 2.09
N VAL A 328 -5.86 12.75 2.52
CA VAL A 328 -4.52 12.36 2.92
C VAL A 328 -3.55 12.48 1.74
N ARG A 329 -2.32 12.89 2.04
CA ARG A 329 -1.25 13.15 1.07
C ARG A 329 -0.05 12.27 1.38
N ASP A 330 0.85 12.14 0.42
CA ASP A 330 2.17 11.59 0.66
C ASP A 330 3.08 12.73 1.16
N PRO A 331 3.51 12.70 2.44
CA PRO A 331 4.39 13.72 2.97
C PRO A 331 5.74 13.80 2.25
N LYS A 332 6.23 12.71 1.63
CA LYS A 332 7.46 12.73 0.82
C LYS A 332 7.29 13.62 -0.41
N LEU A 333 6.13 13.55 -1.08
CA LEU A 333 5.81 14.39 -2.23
C LEU A 333 5.57 15.85 -1.80
N ASP A 334 4.92 16.08 -0.66
CA ASP A 334 4.76 17.42 -0.10
C ASP A 334 6.12 18.07 0.20
N LEU A 335 7.05 17.31 0.78
CA LEU A 335 8.43 17.77 1.02
C LEU A 335 9.18 18.05 -0.28
N ALA A 336 9.11 17.13 -1.25
CA ALA A 336 9.76 17.30 -2.56
C ALA A 336 9.22 18.53 -3.31
N GLY A 337 7.91 18.76 -3.25
CA GLY A 337 7.26 19.94 -3.82
C GLY A 337 7.76 21.25 -3.18
N LYS A 338 7.94 21.29 -1.85
CA LYS A 338 8.50 22.45 -1.15
C LYS A 338 9.91 22.82 -1.62
N PHE A 339 10.73 21.83 -1.97
CA PHE A 339 12.08 22.05 -2.49
C PHE A 339 12.14 22.21 -4.02
N GLY A 340 11.00 22.24 -4.71
CA GLY A 340 10.96 22.31 -6.17
C GLY A 340 11.53 21.09 -6.88
N LEU A 341 11.64 19.95 -6.17
CA LEU A 341 12.19 18.69 -6.69
C LEU A 341 11.13 17.84 -7.40
N TRP A 342 9.85 18.20 -7.28
CA TRP A 342 8.72 17.49 -7.87
C TRP A 342 7.65 18.45 -8.41
N LYS A 343 7.09 18.12 -9.58
CA LYS A 343 5.90 18.74 -10.16
C LYS A 343 4.94 17.61 -10.58
N ALA A 344 3.66 17.73 -10.23
CA ALA A 344 2.64 16.75 -10.63
C ALA A 344 2.52 16.71 -12.17
N GLY A 345 2.51 15.49 -12.74
CA GLY A 345 2.34 15.28 -14.19
C GLY A 345 3.53 15.68 -15.06
N ALA A 346 4.75 15.69 -14.51
CA ALA A 346 6.00 15.91 -15.25
C ALA A 346 6.64 14.59 -15.71
#